data_AF-A0A8S1KUD1-F1
#
_entry.id   AF-A0A8S1KUD1-F1
#
_cell.length_a   1.000
_cell.length_b   1.000
_cell.length_c   1.000
_cell.angle_alpha   90.00
_cell.angle_beta   90.00
_cell.angle_gamma   90.00
#
_symmetry.space_group_name_H-M   'P 1'
#
loop_
_entity.id
_entity.type
_entity.pdbx_description
1 polymer ?
#
loop_
_entity_poly.entity_id
_entity_poly.type
_entity_poly.pdbx_seq_one_letter_code
_entity_poly.pdbx_strand_id
1 'polypeptide(L)'
;MQGKSQRDVASSLDLNSSNITQSPNQVVFNGMILKPNSPRTVLACQRLGIDMSIFQIKDLNHFRTHDCYNDEIIQLRYEHYINKTNQLLNEIFQKRKEIIQKNRQRQLQCASIESLERSVSLKQGSTIDQLELKKQMDYAYNKTLQYLQQQDLIEGQIPQALGECQDVAELEGGLNKELQRYNKHKIVKIREAQIKLEEDKKRVELIEKIQERDQRIVQIMMKKQQEMKEKYGSSKKVENKRIDTQEKESKSQPRDNETQKNIQSQLSQNTYDIRSKMLMKGDDQKEKKKREQVLLRKEEFEKQIDLDCQIQMAKIQQKLENSEKLQKELIQNKIEKIKEQNLKEQQIMKQQKQLKDKISQDHINQLLEKMVQKEKDFQINQKSIQNVEQEKKLEIKQKQKKIKSNQGDIFKDRDEKLKQLNEKFQKIEQFNKIKKEEQNNKILLKQELRKLKEQDKQDILERQKRQNEYRMLEITEKYRQVDEKNQLKQYQNTLLQQTSMQISKQEIVERNRIYSHLQQMSDNLFNKKVRKRNLSQLDKNILTIKPKVINQKEDTEFEDHTRLLITMLQISDADETLKNKLSRRHN
;
A
#
# COMPACT_ATOMS: atom_id res chain seq x y z
N MET A 1 41.01 -5.40 60.98
CA MET A 1 41.95 -5.21 59.85
C MET A 1 41.14 -4.75 58.64
N GLN A 2 41.54 -3.63 58.04
CA GLN A 2 40.78 -2.90 57.03
C GLN A 2 40.74 -3.64 55.68
N GLY A 3 39.55 -3.69 55.08
CA GLY A 3 39.32 -4.20 53.74
C GLY A 3 39.91 -3.25 52.69
N LYS A 4 40.71 -3.82 51.79
CA LYS A 4 41.23 -3.10 50.62
C LYS A 4 40.18 -3.06 49.51
N SER A 5 40.13 -1.90 48.85
CA SER A 5 39.24 -1.54 47.75
C SER A 5 39.50 -2.39 46.50
N GLN A 6 38.44 -2.73 45.76
CA GLN A 6 38.48 -3.42 44.46
C GLN A 6 39.33 -2.73 43.38
N ARG A 7 39.86 -1.52 43.63
CA ARG A 7 40.83 -0.85 42.74
C ARG A 7 42.26 -1.37 42.86
N ASP A 8 42.64 -1.97 43.98
CA ASP A 8 44.07 -2.28 44.26
C ASP A 8 44.48 -3.70 43.87
N VAL A 9 43.61 -4.46 43.19
CA VAL A 9 43.94 -5.79 42.64
C VAL A 9 44.28 -5.72 41.15
N ALA A 10 44.20 -4.54 40.53
CA ALA A 10 44.40 -4.37 39.09
C ALA A 10 45.84 -4.00 38.67
N SER A 11 46.83 -4.07 39.55
CA SER A 11 48.19 -3.58 39.27
C SER A 11 49.31 -4.58 39.59
N SER A 12 49.06 -5.87 39.48
CA SER A 12 50.09 -6.90 39.59
C SER A 12 49.61 -8.17 38.90
N LEU A 13 50.45 -8.73 38.01
CA LEU A 13 50.35 -9.99 37.27
C LEU A 13 49.91 -9.86 35.79
N ASP A 14 50.95 -9.80 34.96
CA ASP A 14 51.19 -10.60 33.76
C ASP A 14 50.22 -10.54 32.56
N LEU A 15 50.82 -10.08 31.47
CA LEU A 15 50.39 -10.21 30.08
C LEU A 15 50.02 -11.67 29.77
N ASN A 16 48.75 -11.88 29.39
CA ASN A 16 48.12 -13.10 28.82
C ASN A 16 46.97 -13.70 29.65
N SER A 17 46.01 -12.87 30.07
CA SER A 17 44.66 -13.33 30.41
C SER A 17 43.62 -12.53 29.63
N SER A 18 42.66 -13.24 29.06
CA SER A 18 41.64 -12.75 28.14
C SER A 18 41.02 -11.41 28.55
N ASN A 19 40.98 -10.45 27.63
CA ASN A 19 40.21 -9.19 27.73
C ASN A 19 38.68 -9.38 27.88
N ILE A 20 38.24 -10.62 28.12
CA ILE A 20 36.86 -11.00 28.31
C ILE A 20 36.69 -11.60 29.70
N THR A 21 35.82 -11.01 30.51
CA THR A 21 35.39 -11.55 31.80
C THR A 21 33.92 -11.94 31.72
N GLN A 22 33.59 -13.13 32.24
CA GLN A 22 32.22 -13.65 32.23
C GLN A 22 31.58 -13.58 33.60
N SER A 23 30.31 -13.20 33.61
CA SER A 23 29.40 -13.32 34.74
C SER A 23 28.13 -14.03 34.25
N PRO A 24 27.30 -14.63 35.14
CA PRO A 24 26.16 -15.47 34.76
C PRO A 24 25.16 -14.83 33.77
N ASN A 25 25.16 -13.50 33.64
CA ASN A 25 24.26 -12.76 32.76
C ASN A 25 24.95 -11.69 31.90
N GLN A 26 26.28 -11.57 31.96
CA GLN A 26 27.01 -10.52 31.26
C GLN A 26 28.40 -11.00 30.86
N VAL A 27 28.81 -10.66 29.65
CA VAL A 27 30.17 -10.80 29.16
C VAL A 27 30.75 -9.38 29.06
N VAL A 28 31.81 -9.13 29.80
CA VAL A 28 32.54 -7.85 29.76
C VAL A 28 33.75 -8.04 28.86
N PHE A 29 33.80 -7.31 27.75
CA PHE A 29 34.88 -7.41 26.76
C PHE A 29 35.48 -6.02 26.54
N ASN A 30 36.79 -5.85 26.77
CA ASN A 30 37.47 -4.54 26.68
C ASN A 30 36.72 -3.42 27.46
N GLY A 31 36.21 -3.74 28.66
CA GLY A 31 35.40 -2.81 29.48
C GLY A 31 33.97 -2.59 28.98
N MET A 32 33.55 -3.23 27.88
CA MET A 32 32.20 -3.14 27.31
C MET A 32 31.30 -4.27 27.80
N ILE A 33 30.12 -3.93 28.30
CA ILE A 33 29.19 -4.91 28.88
C ILE A 33 28.18 -5.38 27.83
N LEU A 34 28.24 -6.67 27.48
CA LEU A 34 27.28 -7.37 26.65
C LEU A 34 26.42 -8.30 27.52
N LYS A 35 25.11 -8.08 27.51
CA LYS A 35 24.14 -9.00 28.14
C LYS A 35 23.63 -9.95 27.05
N PRO A 36 23.88 -11.27 27.11
CA PRO A 36 23.43 -12.22 26.09
C PRO A 36 21.91 -12.16 25.87
N ASN A 37 21.15 -12.05 26.98
CA ASN A 37 19.68 -12.02 26.96
C ASN A 37 19.08 -10.64 26.62
N SER A 38 19.89 -9.61 26.35
CA SER A 38 19.34 -8.31 25.98
C SER A 38 18.72 -8.40 24.57
N PRO A 39 17.48 -7.89 24.35
CA PRO A 39 16.85 -7.94 23.03
C PRO A 39 17.70 -7.34 21.92
N ARG A 40 18.54 -6.34 22.25
CA ARG A 40 19.45 -5.70 21.29
C ARG A 40 20.65 -6.58 20.92
N THR A 41 21.07 -7.44 21.84
CA THR A 41 22.17 -8.40 21.64
C THR A 41 21.65 -9.58 20.82
N VAL A 42 20.50 -10.14 21.19
CA VAL A 42 19.82 -11.20 20.42
C VAL A 42 19.58 -10.78 18.97
N LEU A 43 19.06 -9.56 18.76
CA LEU A 43 18.83 -9.03 17.41
C LEU A 43 20.15 -8.77 16.64
N ALA A 44 21.23 -8.40 17.34
CA ALA A 44 22.53 -8.22 16.70
C ALA A 44 23.10 -9.58 16.24
N CYS A 45 23.09 -10.59 17.11
CA CYS A 45 23.50 -11.96 16.78
C CYS A 45 22.69 -12.54 15.62
N GLN A 46 21.36 -12.40 15.63
CA GLN A 46 20.49 -12.84 14.55
C GLN A 46 20.83 -12.17 13.21
N ARG A 47 21.13 -10.86 13.20
CA ARG A 47 21.48 -10.13 11.97
C ARG A 47 22.88 -10.44 11.44
N LEU A 48 23.79 -10.83 12.33
CA LEU A 48 25.15 -11.21 11.96
C LEU A 48 25.29 -12.71 11.66
N GLY A 49 24.25 -13.52 11.94
CA GLY A 49 24.33 -14.97 11.82
C GLY A 49 25.26 -15.62 12.84
N ILE A 50 25.49 -14.96 13.99
CA ILE A 50 26.37 -15.45 15.05
C ILE A 50 25.53 -16.19 16.09
N ASP A 51 25.94 -17.41 16.43
CA ASP A 51 25.29 -18.20 17.47
C ASP A 51 25.53 -17.62 18.88
N MET A 52 24.51 -17.70 19.72
CA MET A 52 24.54 -17.27 21.12
C MET A 52 25.51 -18.09 21.98
N SER A 53 25.93 -19.28 21.52
CA SER A 53 26.98 -20.08 22.15
C SER A 53 28.33 -19.34 22.27
N ILE A 54 28.57 -18.28 21.47
CA ILE A 54 29.79 -17.45 21.57
C ILE A 54 29.96 -16.78 22.93
N PHE A 55 28.87 -16.60 23.68
CA PHE A 55 28.91 -16.05 25.03
C PHE A 55 29.22 -17.09 26.11
N GLN A 56 29.46 -18.36 25.74
CA GLN A 56 30.00 -19.39 26.63
C GLN A 56 31.49 -19.54 26.30
N ILE A 57 32.35 -18.80 27.00
CA ILE A 57 33.78 -18.81 26.70
C ILE A 57 34.38 -20.10 27.24
N LYS A 58 35.09 -20.79 26.35
CA LYS A 58 35.79 -22.02 26.67
C LYS A 58 37.16 -21.68 27.25
N ASP A 59 37.49 -22.27 28.39
CA ASP A 59 38.84 -22.21 28.96
C ASP A 59 39.83 -23.07 28.16
N LEU A 60 41.13 -22.83 28.33
CA LEU A 60 42.22 -23.59 27.71
C LEU A 60 42.05 -25.13 27.87
N ASN A 61 41.54 -25.57 29.02
CA ASN A 61 41.31 -26.99 29.32
C ASN A 61 40.29 -27.66 28.38
N HIS A 62 39.36 -26.91 27.79
CA HIS A 62 38.39 -27.44 26.82
C HIS A 62 39.02 -27.84 25.48
N PHE A 63 40.27 -27.43 25.23
CA PHE A 63 41.01 -27.77 24.02
C PHE A 63 41.99 -28.94 24.23
N ARG A 64 42.08 -29.49 25.46
CA ARG A 64 42.93 -30.63 25.83
C ARG A 64 42.31 -32.00 25.49
N THR A 65 41.40 -32.06 24.51
CA THR A 65 40.51 -33.23 24.31
C THR A 65 41.17 -34.49 23.76
N HIS A 66 42.43 -34.45 23.31
CA HIS A 66 43.15 -35.61 22.82
C HIS A 66 44.58 -35.64 23.38
N ASP A 67 44.98 -36.79 23.94
CA ASP A 67 46.31 -37.07 24.53
C ASP A 67 47.48 -37.02 23.51
N CYS A 68 47.23 -36.56 22.28
CA CYS A 68 48.18 -36.55 21.16
C CYS A 68 48.57 -35.15 20.66
N TYR A 69 48.09 -34.07 21.29
CA TYR A 69 48.52 -32.70 20.94
C TYR A 69 49.58 -32.18 21.92
N ASN A 70 50.69 -31.69 21.38
CA ASN A 70 51.69 -30.96 22.15
C ASN A 70 51.07 -29.66 22.74
N ASP A 71 51.54 -29.22 23.91
CA ASP A 71 51.01 -28.04 24.62
C ASP A 71 51.01 -26.77 23.74
N GLU A 72 51.99 -26.64 22.84
CA GLU A 72 52.07 -25.55 21.86
C GLU A 72 50.87 -25.52 20.90
N ILE A 73 50.40 -26.69 20.44
CA ILE A 73 49.26 -26.78 19.52
C ILE A 73 47.97 -26.43 20.25
N ILE A 74 47.84 -26.83 21.51
CA ILE A 74 46.70 -26.51 22.36
C ILE A 74 46.64 -25.00 22.60
N GLN A 75 47.79 -24.38 22.90
CA GLN A 75 47.92 -22.93 23.07
C GLN A 75 47.55 -22.17 21.80
N LEU A 76 48.07 -22.57 20.62
CA LEU A 76 47.73 -21.94 19.34
C LEU A 76 46.24 -22.04 19.00
N ARG A 77 45.61 -23.18 19.28
CA ARG A 77 44.16 -23.37 19.07
C ARG A 77 43.34 -22.47 19.99
N TYR A 78 43.75 -22.34 21.24
CA TYR A 78 43.09 -21.47 22.20
C TYR A 78 43.25 -19.99 21.83
N GLU A 79 44.45 -19.56 21.43
CA GLU A 79 44.70 -18.19 20.97
C GLU A 79 43.88 -17.86 19.72
N HIS A 80 43.81 -18.77 18.75
CA HIS A 80 42.95 -18.61 17.58
C HIS A 80 41.47 -18.49 17.96
N TYR A 81 41.00 -19.33 18.90
CA TYR A 81 39.63 -19.26 19.42
C TYR A 81 39.34 -17.92 20.11
N ILE A 82 40.23 -17.45 20.98
CA ILE A 82 40.08 -16.17 21.68
C ILE A 82 40.08 -15.00 20.69
N ASN A 83 40.98 -15.00 19.71
CA ASN A 83 41.04 -13.96 18.68
C ASN A 83 39.76 -13.91 17.84
N LYS A 84 39.26 -15.08 17.40
CA LYS A 84 37.99 -15.18 16.68
C LYS A 84 36.81 -14.71 17.55
N THR A 85 36.79 -15.09 18.83
CA THR A 85 35.75 -14.68 19.77
C THR A 85 35.77 -13.16 20.00
N ASN A 86 36.95 -12.56 20.17
CA ASN A 86 37.12 -11.11 20.28
C ASN A 86 36.60 -10.37 19.04
N GLN A 87 36.87 -10.89 17.84
CA GLN A 87 36.38 -10.32 16.59
C GLN A 87 34.85 -10.35 16.54
N LEU A 88 34.23 -11.49 16.83
CA LEU A 88 32.78 -11.65 16.81
C LEU A 88 32.08 -10.78 17.87
N LEU A 89 32.65 -10.66 19.07
CA LEU A 89 32.12 -9.78 20.12
C LEU A 89 32.18 -8.29 19.72
N ASN A 90 33.25 -7.88 19.03
CA ASN A 90 33.34 -6.53 18.45
C ASN A 90 32.25 -6.26 17.40
N GLU A 91 32.02 -7.22 16.49
CA GLU A 91 30.98 -7.10 15.46
C GLU A 91 29.58 -6.99 16.07
N ILE A 92 29.27 -7.84 17.07
CA ILE A 92 28.01 -7.79 17.83
C ILE A 92 27.82 -6.42 18.47
N PHE A 93 28.88 -5.86 19.06
CA PHE A 93 28.82 -4.56 19.71
C PHE A 93 28.54 -3.42 18.71
N GLN A 94 29.20 -3.41 17.55
CA GLN A 94 28.95 -2.42 16.50
C GLN A 94 27.51 -2.52 15.98
N LYS A 95 27.02 -3.74 15.72
CA LYS A 95 25.64 -3.94 15.26
C LYS A 95 24.61 -3.51 16.30
N ARG A 96 24.91 -3.69 17.58
CA ARG A 96 24.08 -3.20 18.69
C ARG A 96 24.01 -1.67 18.70
N LYS A 97 25.12 -0.96 18.44
CA LYS A 97 25.12 0.50 18.30
C LYS A 97 24.25 0.96 17.12
N GLU A 98 24.37 0.32 15.96
CA GLU A 98 23.53 0.61 14.79
C GLU A 98 22.03 0.40 15.09
N ILE A 99 21.67 -0.69 15.78
CA ILE A 99 20.28 -0.96 16.17
C ILE A 99 19.75 0.15 17.08
N ILE A 100 20.54 0.60 18.05
CA ILE A 100 20.17 1.69 18.96
C ILE A 100 19.97 3.00 18.17
N GLN A 101 20.88 3.33 17.26
CA GLN A 101 20.80 4.52 16.43
C GLN A 101 19.58 4.50 15.51
N LYS A 102 19.32 3.37 14.85
CA LYS A 102 18.16 3.19 13.95
C LYS A 102 16.84 3.26 14.72
N ASN A 103 16.76 2.68 15.92
CA ASN A 103 15.57 2.79 16.76
C ASN A 103 15.34 4.23 17.25
N ARG A 104 16.40 4.96 17.60
CA ARG A 104 16.32 6.39 17.95
C ARG A 104 15.83 7.23 16.78
N GLN A 105 16.34 6.99 15.57
CA GLN A 105 15.88 7.68 14.36
C GLN A 105 14.41 7.39 14.04
N ARG A 106 13.96 6.13 14.16
CA ARG A 106 12.54 5.78 13.99
C ARG A 106 11.65 6.46 15.01
N GLN A 107 12.04 6.50 16.28
CA GLN A 107 11.27 7.20 17.32
C GLN A 107 11.15 8.70 17.02
N LEU A 108 12.23 9.34 16.55
CA LEU A 108 12.19 10.75 16.13
C LEU A 108 11.30 10.97 14.89
N GLN A 109 11.29 10.03 13.93
CA GLN A 109 10.41 10.11 12.75
C GLN A 109 8.94 9.89 13.13
N CYS A 110 8.62 8.93 14.00
CA CYS A 110 7.26 8.72 14.49
C CYS A 110 6.76 9.92 15.32
N ALA A 111 7.61 10.52 16.17
CA ALA A 111 7.27 11.73 16.91
C ALA A 111 7.07 12.94 15.99
N SER A 112 7.82 13.03 14.89
CA SER A 112 7.63 14.05 13.85
C SER A 112 6.30 13.87 13.11
N ILE A 113 5.90 12.63 12.81
CA ILE A 113 4.61 12.32 12.16
C ILE A 113 3.44 12.62 13.10
N GLU A 114 3.48 12.20 14.37
CA GLU A 114 2.44 12.53 15.35
C GLU A 114 2.34 14.05 15.61
N SER A 115 3.47 14.78 15.54
CA SER A 115 3.51 16.24 15.60
C SER A 115 2.94 16.90 14.33
N LEU A 116 3.15 16.30 13.16
CA LEU A 116 2.59 16.77 11.88
C LEU A 116 1.07 16.51 11.83
N GLU A 117 0.62 15.35 12.30
CA GLU A 117 -0.80 14.99 12.37
C GLU A 117 -1.55 15.91 13.34
N ARG A 118 -0.97 16.29 14.48
CA ARG A 118 -1.57 17.29 15.38
C ARG A 118 -1.60 18.70 14.79
N SER A 119 -0.58 19.10 14.04
CA SER A 119 -0.52 20.44 13.45
C SER A 119 -1.38 20.60 12.18
N VAL A 120 -1.64 19.51 11.46
CA VAL A 120 -2.64 19.46 10.37
C VAL A 120 -4.06 19.38 10.94
N SER A 121 -4.28 18.62 12.01
CA SER A 121 -5.59 18.49 12.68
C SER A 121 -6.05 19.79 13.37
N LEU A 122 -5.14 20.62 13.87
CA LEU A 122 -5.48 21.91 14.51
C LEU A 122 -5.72 23.07 13.52
N LYS A 123 -5.34 22.94 12.24
CA LYS A 123 -5.51 24.01 11.23
C LYS A 123 -6.64 23.78 10.23
N GLN A 124 -7.27 22.60 10.23
CA GLN A 124 -8.48 22.33 9.45
C GLN A 124 -9.63 21.95 10.39
N GLY A 125 -10.21 22.96 11.02
CA GLY A 125 -11.45 22.80 11.77
C GLY A 125 -12.63 22.43 10.86
N SER A 126 -13.19 21.25 11.12
CA SER A 126 -14.64 20.98 11.25
C SER A 126 -15.56 20.93 10.02
N THR A 127 -15.22 20.19 8.96
CA THR A 127 -16.29 19.67 8.04
C THR A 127 -16.00 18.32 7.42
N ILE A 128 -14.73 17.98 7.17
CA ILE A 128 -14.38 16.75 6.44
C ILE A 128 -14.55 15.48 7.31
N ASP A 129 -14.27 15.54 8.62
CA ASP A 129 -14.33 14.36 9.50
C ASP A 129 -15.76 13.91 9.90
N GLN A 130 -16.75 14.81 9.93
CA GLN A 130 -18.11 14.40 10.29
C GLN A 130 -18.83 13.67 9.15
N LEU A 131 -18.54 14.05 7.89
CA LEU A 131 -19.15 13.42 6.72
C LEU A 131 -18.58 12.01 6.48
N GLU A 132 -17.27 11.85 6.67
CA GLU A 132 -16.58 10.55 6.55
C GLU A 132 -17.04 9.59 7.66
N LEU A 133 -17.12 10.07 8.91
CA LEU A 133 -17.62 9.30 10.04
C LEU A 133 -19.09 8.91 9.85
N LYS A 134 -19.93 9.82 9.36
CA LYS A 134 -21.34 9.52 9.04
C LYS A 134 -21.45 8.45 7.95
N LYS A 135 -20.65 8.54 6.87
CA LYS A 135 -20.62 7.50 5.82
C LYS A 135 -20.17 6.14 6.34
N GLN A 136 -19.20 6.11 7.24
CA GLN A 136 -18.74 4.86 7.86
C GLN A 136 -19.79 4.26 8.79
N MET A 137 -20.51 5.09 9.56
CA MET A 137 -21.62 4.64 10.39
C MET A 137 -22.81 4.17 9.55
N ASP A 138 -23.19 4.90 8.51
CA ASP A 138 -24.26 4.52 7.59
C ASP A 138 -23.92 3.22 6.85
N TYR A 139 -22.66 3.02 6.47
CA TYR A 139 -22.19 1.77 5.88
C TYR A 139 -22.25 0.60 6.87
N ALA A 140 -21.77 0.79 8.09
CA ALA A 140 -21.84 -0.23 9.14
C ALA A 140 -23.30 -0.59 9.46
N TYR A 141 -24.15 0.42 9.64
CA TYR A 141 -25.58 0.26 9.92
C TYR A 141 -26.29 -0.52 8.82
N ASN A 142 -26.14 -0.12 7.54
CA ASN A 142 -26.78 -0.79 6.42
C ASN A 142 -26.29 -2.23 6.24
N LYS A 143 -25.00 -2.48 6.50
CA LYS A 143 -24.42 -3.83 6.43
C LYS A 143 -24.98 -4.73 7.54
N THR A 144 -25.14 -4.20 8.76
CA THR A 144 -25.76 -4.93 9.87
C THR A 144 -27.25 -5.16 9.63
N LEU A 145 -27.96 -4.19 9.05
CA LEU A 145 -29.38 -4.32 8.70
C LEU A 145 -29.61 -5.38 7.61
N GLN A 146 -28.75 -5.44 6.58
CA GLN A 146 -28.77 -6.51 5.58
C GLN A 146 -28.52 -7.88 6.20
N TYR A 147 -27.59 -7.97 7.15
CA TYR A 147 -27.26 -9.22 7.83
C TYR A 147 -28.43 -9.73 8.68
N LEU A 148 -29.12 -8.83 9.37
CA LEU A 148 -30.32 -9.15 10.17
C LEU A 148 -31.51 -9.50 9.27
N GLN A 149 -31.73 -8.77 8.18
CA GLN A 149 -32.78 -9.09 7.19
C GLN A 149 -32.53 -10.42 6.47
N GLN A 150 -31.28 -10.85 6.33
CA GLN A 150 -30.94 -12.18 5.82
C GLN A 150 -31.15 -13.30 6.85
N GLN A 151 -31.15 -13.00 8.16
CA GLN A 151 -31.48 -13.98 9.19
C GLN A 151 -32.98 -14.24 9.32
N ASP A 152 -33.84 -13.23 9.10
CA ASP A 152 -35.31 -13.39 9.19
C ASP A 152 -35.92 -14.20 8.02
N LEU A 153 -35.13 -14.59 7.02
CA LEU A 153 -35.57 -15.36 5.85
C LEU A 153 -35.19 -16.85 5.87
N ILE A 154 -34.61 -17.35 6.96
CA ILE A 154 -34.23 -18.77 7.11
C ILE A 154 -34.75 -19.34 8.44
N GLU A 155 -36.04 -19.17 8.73
CA GLU A 155 -36.78 -20.20 9.45
C GLU A 155 -37.31 -21.21 8.41
N GLY A 156 -36.60 -22.32 8.19
CA GLY A 156 -37.25 -23.49 7.59
C GLY A 156 -36.44 -24.41 6.68
N GLN A 157 -35.19 -24.12 6.31
CA GLN A 157 -34.39 -25.09 5.56
C GLN A 157 -32.92 -25.03 5.99
N ILE A 158 -32.49 -26.10 6.66
CA ILE A 158 -31.08 -26.42 6.90
C ILE A 158 -30.52 -26.93 5.57
N PRO A 159 -29.59 -26.23 4.90
CA PRO A 159 -28.88 -26.79 3.76
C PRO A 159 -27.82 -27.75 4.31
N GLN A 160 -28.15 -29.03 4.23
CA GLN A 160 -27.21 -30.15 4.40
C GLN A 160 -26.22 -30.14 3.21
N ALA A 161 -25.17 -29.31 3.28
CA ALA A 161 -23.93 -29.48 2.50
C ALA A 161 -22.93 -28.35 2.79
N LEU A 162 -22.15 -28.50 3.86
CA LEU A 162 -20.73 -28.14 3.87
C LEU A 162 -20.09 -28.95 5.00
N GLY A 163 -19.18 -29.82 4.59
CA GLY A 163 -18.53 -30.79 5.46
C GLY A 163 -17.69 -30.14 6.55
N GLU A 164 -17.47 -30.96 7.58
CA GLU A 164 -16.61 -30.75 8.75
C GLU A 164 -17.22 -29.84 9.81
N CYS A 165 -17.92 -30.47 10.77
CA CYS A 165 -18.08 -29.94 12.11
C CYS A 165 -16.71 -29.55 12.67
N GLN A 166 -16.38 -28.26 12.62
CA GLN A 166 -15.44 -27.69 13.58
C GLN A 166 -16.13 -27.70 14.93
N ASP A 167 -15.56 -28.49 15.83
CA ASP A 167 -16.00 -28.68 17.20
C ASP A 167 -16.27 -27.31 17.84
N VAL A 168 -17.46 -27.11 18.41
CA VAL A 168 -17.84 -25.86 19.08
C VAL A 168 -16.83 -25.50 20.19
N ALA A 169 -16.18 -26.52 20.77
CA ALA A 169 -15.09 -26.37 21.72
C ALA A 169 -13.82 -25.70 21.12
N GLU A 170 -13.53 -25.88 19.83
CA GLU A 170 -12.41 -25.20 19.15
C GLU A 170 -12.71 -23.73 18.88
N LEU A 171 -13.96 -23.39 18.58
CA LEU A 171 -14.42 -21.99 18.43
C LEU A 171 -14.41 -21.25 19.78
N GLU A 172 -14.91 -21.87 20.85
CA GLU A 172 -14.87 -21.30 22.20
C GLU A 172 -13.43 -21.19 22.73
N GLY A 173 -12.59 -22.19 22.44
CA GLY A 173 -11.16 -22.17 22.76
C GLY A 173 -10.39 -21.09 21.97
N GLY A 174 -10.75 -20.87 20.71
CA GLY A 174 -10.23 -19.80 19.86
C GLY A 174 -10.60 -18.41 20.40
N LEU A 175 -11.88 -18.22 20.72
CA LEU A 175 -12.39 -16.97 21.29
C LEU A 175 -11.74 -16.65 22.65
N ASN A 176 -11.59 -17.65 23.52
CA ASN A 176 -10.90 -17.46 24.81
C ASN A 176 -9.42 -17.11 24.65
N LYS A 177 -8.71 -17.71 23.69
CA LYS A 177 -7.32 -17.34 23.37
C LYS A 177 -7.24 -15.91 22.84
N GLU A 178 -8.20 -15.48 22.04
CA GLU A 178 -8.27 -14.12 21.51
C GLU A 178 -8.60 -13.09 22.60
N LEU A 179 -9.53 -13.43 23.51
CA LEU A 179 -9.85 -12.63 24.70
C LEU A 179 -8.64 -12.47 25.61
N GLN A 180 -7.87 -13.54 25.82
CA GLN A 180 -6.63 -13.50 26.59
C GLN A 180 -5.55 -12.63 25.92
N ARG A 181 -5.42 -12.72 24.58
CA ARG A 181 -4.50 -11.87 23.80
C ARG A 181 -4.89 -10.40 23.92
N TYR A 182 -6.18 -10.09 23.81
CA TYR A 182 -6.71 -8.74 23.96
C TYR A 182 -6.46 -8.20 25.37
N ASN A 183 -6.76 -8.98 26.41
CA ASN A 183 -6.52 -8.59 27.81
C ASN A 183 -5.03 -8.37 28.09
N LYS A 184 -4.15 -9.22 27.56
CA LYS A 184 -2.70 -9.02 27.65
C LYS A 184 -2.27 -7.73 26.94
N HIS A 185 -2.82 -7.45 25.76
CA HIS A 185 -2.54 -6.22 25.03
C HIS A 185 -3.03 -4.98 25.78
N LYS A 186 -4.22 -5.04 26.38
CA LYS A 186 -4.79 -3.99 27.24
C LYS A 186 -3.90 -3.68 28.44
N ILE A 187 -3.39 -4.70 29.13
CA ILE A 187 -2.46 -4.52 30.27
C ILE A 187 -1.16 -3.85 29.81
N VAL A 188 -0.60 -4.26 28.66
CA VAL A 188 0.60 -3.62 28.09
C VAL A 188 0.33 -2.15 27.77
N LYS A 189 -0.82 -1.84 27.15
CA LYS A 189 -1.21 -0.45 26.84
C LYS A 189 -1.39 0.42 28.08
N ILE A 190 -1.97 -0.13 29.15
CA ILE A 190 -2.09 0.55 30.44
C ILE A 190 -0.69 0.84 31.03
N ARG A 191 0.23 -0.13 30.99
CA ARG A 191 1.62 0.10 31.47
C ARG A 191 2.36 1.13 30.62
N GLU A 192 2.22 1.10 29.30
CA GLU A 192 2.80 2.11 28.41
C GLU A 192 2.27 3.52 28.73
N ALA A 193 0.97 3.64 29.00
CA ALA A 193 0.35 4.91 29.38
C ALA A 193 0.85 5.41 30.75
N GLN A 194 1.02 4.51 31.73
CA GLN A 194 1.59 4.84 33.04
C GLN A 194 3.04 5.32 32.93
N ILE A 195 3.87 4.65 32.13
CA ILE A 195 5.26 5.06 31.90
C ILE A 195 5.30 6.45 31.25
N LYS A 196 4.46 6.70 30.23
CA LYS A 196 4.36 8.03 29.60
C LYS A 196 3.96 9.12 30.60
N LEU A 197 2.96 8.85 31.44
CA LEU A 197 2.51 9.78 32.47
C LEU A 197 3.65 10.13 33.45
N GLU A 198 4.46 9.15 33.82
CA GLU A 198 5.58 9.34 34.74
C GLU A 198 6.77 10.08 34.09
N GLU A 199 7.02 9.84 32.80
CA GLU A 199 7.97 10.64 32.03
C GLU A 199 7.51 12.10 31.88
N ASP A 200 6.21 12.33 31.64
CA ASP A 200 5.65 13.67 31.54
C ASP A 200 5.70 14.41 32.89
N LYS A 201 5.44 13.73 34.02
CA LYS A 201 5.67 14.30 35.36
C LYS A 201 7.12 14.76 35.55
N LYS A 202 8.10 13.95 35.15
CA LYS A 202 9.53 14.32 35.23
C LYS A 202 9.87 15.50 34.33
N ARG A 203 9.24 15.62 33.16
CA ARG A 203 9.42 16.79 32.27
C ARG A 203 8.86 18.06 32.90
N VAL A 204 7.67 17.99 33.49
CA VAL A 204 7.05 19.14 34.17
C VAL A 204 7.92 19.58 35.34
N GLU A 205 8.39 18.65 36.18
CA GLU A 205 9.29 18.97 37.30
C GLU A 205 10.61 19.62 36.83
N LEU A 206 11.14 19.21 35.68
CA LEU A 206 12.32 19.85 35.08
C LEU A 206 12.03 21.28 34.61
N ILE A 207 10.85 21.50 34.00
CA ILE A 207 10.42 22.83 33.56
C ILE A 207 10.27 23.76 34.78
N GLU A 208 9.67 23.28 35.87
CA GLU A 208 9.57 24.04 37.13
C GLU A 208 10.95 24.41 37.68
N LYS A 209 11.90 23.46 37.71
CA LYS A 209 13.30 23.75 38.13
C LYS A 209 14.00 24.78 37.25
N ILE A 210 13.74 24.76 35.93
CA ILE A 210 14.27 25.77 35.00
C ILE A 210 13.64 27.13 35.29
N GLN A 211 12.32 27.19 35.47
CA GLN A 211 11.60 28.42 35.81
C GLN A 211 12.09 29.01 37.14
N GLU A 212 12.29 28.20 38.18
CA GLU A 212 12.89 28.67 39.44
C GLU A 212 14.29 29.23 39.25
N ARG A 213 15.12 28.58 38.41
CA ARG A 213 16.48 29.04 38.13
C ARG A 213 16.46 30.38 37.39
N ASP A 214 15.56 30.53 36.42
CA ASP A 214 15.39 31.76 35.66
C ASP A 214 14.86 32.88 36.55
N GLN A 215 13.91 32.60 37.45
CA GLN A 215 13.46 33.56 38.46
C GLN A 215 14.61 34.01 39.38
N ARG A 216 15.48 33.09 39.84
CA ARG A 216 16.67 33.46 40.62
C ARG A 216 17.64 34.32 39.82
N ILE A 217 17.86 34.03 38.54
CA ILE A 217 18.72 34.86 37.66
C ILE A 217 18.14 36.27 37.53
N VAL A 218 16.83 36.40 37.32
CA VAL A 218 16.14 37.69 37.23
C VAL A 218 16.27 38.47 38.55
N GLN A 219 16.08 37.82 39.70
CA GLN A 219 16.28 38.45 41.01
C GLN A 219 17.72 38.94 41.21
N ILE A 220 18.73 38.14 40.82
CA ILE A 220 20.15 38.54 40.89
C ILE A 220 20.42 39.73 39.96
N MET A 221 19.86 39.74 38.75
CA MET A 221 20.00 40.86 37.82
C MET A 221 19.36 42.14 38.38
N MET A 222 18.14 42.07 38.92
CA MET A 222 17.49 43.23 39.55
C MET A 222 18.32 43.76 40.72
N LYS A 223 18.85 42.88 41.57
CA LYS A 223 19.68 43.28 42.71
C LYS A 223 20.97 43.97 42.26
N LYS A 224 21.67 43.42 41.25
CA LYS A 224 22.84 44.08 40.64
C LYS A 224 22.49 45.43 40.02
N GLN A 225 21.32 45.57 39.42
CA GLN A 225 20.88 46.83 38.81
C GLN A 225 20.57 47.90 39.86
N GLN A 226 20.00 47.51 41.01
CA GLN A 226 19.85 48.38 42.19
C GLN A 226 21.21 48.77 42.78
N GLU A 227 22.13 47.82 43.00
CA GLU A 227 23.49 48.11 43.49
C GLU A 227 24.27 49.05 42.55
N MET A 228 24.10 48.90 41.23
CA MET A 228 24.69 49.82 40.26
C MET A 228 24.06 51.22 40.37
N LYS A 229 22.73 51.34 40.50
CA LYS A 229 22.07 52.63 40.71
C LYS A 229 22.53 53.31 42.00
N GLU A 230 22.69 52.56 43.09
CA GLU A 230 23.23 53.08 44.36
C GLU A 230 24.68 53.55 44.21
N LYS A 231 25.55 52.78 43.52
CA LYS A 231 26.95 53.16 43.26
C LYS A 231 27.08 54.42 42.40
N TYR A 232 26.24 54.57 41.37
CA TYR A 232 26.20 55.78 40.56
C TYR A 232 25.65 56.98 41.34
N GLY A 233 24.70 56.77 42.26
CA GLY A 233 24.21 57.79 43.20
C GLY A 233 25.26 58.24 44.22
N SER A 234 26.10 57.31 44.71
CA SER A 234 27.20 57.65 45.64
C SER A 234 28.39 58.32 44.94
N SER A 235 28.71 57.96 43.68
CA SER A 235 29.82 58.57 42.94
C SER A 235 29.56 60.06 42.63
N LYS A 236 28.32 60.42 42.29
CA LYS A 236 27.92 61.83 42.10
C LYS A 236 28.05 62.69 43.38
N LYS A 237 27.98 62.09 44.58
CA LYS A 237 28.19 62.82 45.86
C LYS A 237 29.67 63.00 46.22
N VAL A 238 30.57 62.17 45.69
CA VAL A 238 32.02 62.29 45.95
C VAL A 238 32.70 63.23 44.95
N GLU A 239 32.22 63.29 43.71
CA GLU A 239 32.75 64.20 42.69
C GLU A 239 32.42 65.66 42.98
N ASN A 240 31.24 65.96 43.53
CA ASN A 240 30.89 67.31 43.99
C ASN A 240 31.70 67.79 45.22
N LYS A 241 32.28 66.88 46.02
CA LYS A 241 33.14 67.28 47.16
C LYS A 241 34.59 67.59 46.75
N ARG A 242 35.05 67.09 45.60
CA ARG A 242 36.42 67.31 45.13
C ARG A 242 36.59 68.63 44.38
N ILE A 243 35.53 69.13 43.75
CA ILE A 243 35.51 70.43 43.08
C ILE A 243 35.51 71.57 44.11
N ASP A 244 34.81 71.42 45.24
CA ASP A 244 34.81 72.41 46.34
C ASP A 244 36.15 72.55 47.08
N THR A 245 37.05 71.57 47.00
CA THR A 245 38.37 71.65 47.67
C THR A 245 39.45 72.27 46.78
N GLN A 246 39.28 72.28 45.45
CA GLN A 246 40.26 72.88 44.54
C GLN A 246 40.06 74.39 44.32
N GLU A 247 38.87 74.93 44.56
CA GLU A 247 38.65 76.39 44.45
C GLU A 247 39.10 77.18 45.69
N LYS A 248 39.35 76.53 46.84
CA LYS A 248 39.75 77.21 48.09
C LYS A 248 41.26 77.35 48.34
N GLU A 249 42.13 76.68 47.57
CA GLU A 249 43.59 76.77 47.75
C GLU A 249 44.29 77.83 46.87
N SER A 250 43.52 78.61 46.08
CA SER A 250 44.11 79.57 45.12
C SER A 250 44.18 81.03 45.60
N LYS A 251 44.02 81.33 46.89
CA LYS A 251 44.21 82.70 47.41
C LYS A 251 44.90 82.75 48.78
N SER A 252 45.97 83.55 48.83
CA SER A 252 46.68 84.14 49.97
C SER A 252 47.88 83.38 50.57
N GLN A 253 49.09 83.82 50.18
CA GLN A 253 50.10 84.47 51.07
C GLN A 253 51.37 84.86 50.28
N PRO A 254 51.90 86.09 50.41
CA PRO A 254 53.26 86.42 50.00
C PRO A 254 54.26 86.19 51.16
N ARG A 255 55.47 85.74 50.82
CA ARG A 255 56.65 85.62 51.69
C ARG A 255 57.51 86.87 51.55
N ASP A 256 57.88 87.48 52.67
CA ASP A 256 58.92 88.50 52.75
C ASP A 256 60.32 87.87 52.73
N ASN A 257 61.23 88.54 52.00
CA ASN A 257 62.67 88.32 51.97
C ASN A 257 63.33 89.48 52.71
N GLU A 258 64.25 89.20 53.64
CA GLU A 258 65.22 90.18 54.12
C GLU A 258 66.65 89.62 53.99
N THR A 259 67.52 90.46 53.44
CA THR A 259 68.98 90.30 53.41
C THR A 259 69.54 91.70 53.64
N GLN A 260 70.40 91.91 54.65
CA GLN A 260 71.28 93.09 54.66
C GLN A 260 72.55 92.86 55.50
N LYS A 261 73.68 93.07 54.82
CA LYS A 261 75.03 93.25 55.37
C LYS A 261 75.18 94.68 55.89
N ASN A 262 76.05 94.89 56.89
CA ASN A 262 76.81 96.13 56.96
C ASN A 262 78.20 95.96 57.61
N ILE A 263 79.14 96.71 57.06
CA ILE A 263 80.58 96.79 57.32
C ILE A 263 80.82 98.07 58.14
N GLN A 264 81.66 98.06 59.18
CA GLN A 264 82.61 99.18 59.38
C GLN A 264 83.75 98.91 60.37
N SER A 265 84.95 99.13 59.86
CA SER A 265 86.25 99.27 60.49
C SER A 265 86.42 100.61 61.20
N GLN A 266 87.13 100.65 62.35
CA GLN A 266 87.94 101.81 62.74
C GLN A 266 89.10 101.39 63.66
N LEU A 267 90.27 101.93 63.31
CA LEU A 267 91.61 101.69 63.84
C LEU A 267 92.09 103.00 64.48
N SER A 268 92.87 102.86 65.56
CA SER A 268 93.91 103.79 66.06
C SER A 268 93.50 105.12 66.69
N GLN A 269 93.97 105.36 67.93
CA GLN A 269 95.05 106.31 68.29
C GLN A 269 95.09 106.56 69.81
N ASN A 270 96.26 106.42 70.46
CA ASN A 270 97.05 107.51 71.09
C ASN A 270 97.04 107.34 72.63
N THR A 271 98.06 107.62 73.45
CA THR A 271 99.25 108.49 73.35
C THR A 271 100.11 108.31 74.63
N TYR A 272 101.45 108.36 74.49
CA TYR A 272 102.48 108.94 75.40
C TYR A 272 102.74 108.35 76.80
N ASP A 273 104.02 108.04 77.10
CA ASP A 273 104.83 109.04 77.82
C ASP A 273 106.35 108.89 77.64
N ILE A 274 107.03 110.04 77.62
CA ILE A 274 108.43 110.28 77.27
C ILE A 274 109.19 110.70 78.54
N ARG A 275 110.31 110.02 78.87
CA ARG A 275 111.61 110.61 79.32
C ARG A 275 112.52 109.52 79.92
N SER A 276 113.76 109.41 79.45
CA SER A 276 114.96 109.82 80.22
C SER A 276 116.26 109.31 79.55
N LYS A 277 117.15 110.28 79.23
CA LYS A 277 118.63 110.28 79.23
C LYS A 277 119.35 109.12 78.50
N MET A 278 119.92 109.34 77.30
CA MET A 278 121.15 110.09 77.01
C MET A 278 122.40 109.50 77.71
N LEU A 279 123.03 108.48 77.10
CA LEU A 279 124.49 108.27 76.98
C LEU A 279 124.77 106.87 76.39
N MET A 280 125.86 106.76 75.63
CA MET A 280 126.42 105.57 74.97
C MET A 280 126.00 105.32 73.51
N LYS A 281 126.51 106.17 72.61
CA LYS A 281 126.68 105.88 71.17
C LYS A 281 127.90 104.96 71.00
N GLY A 282 127.70 103.75 70.46
CA GLY A 282 128.79 102.84 70.09
C GLY A 282 128.32 101.47 69.60
N ASP A 283 127.33 100.86 70.27
CA ASP A 283 126.91 99.47 70.01
C ASP A 283 125.61 99.30 69.20
N ASP A 284 124.90 100.40 68.91
CA ASP A 284 123.53 100.41 68.38
C ASP A 284 123.40 99.99 66.89
N GLN A 285 124.47 100.12 66.10
CA GLN A 285 124.44 99.74 64.67
C GLN A 285 124.57 98.22 64.44
N LYS A 286 125.27 97.48 65.32
CA LYS A 286 125.36 96.01 65.22
C LYS A 286 124.07 95.34 65.67
N GLU A 287 123.41 95.89 66.70
CA GLU A 287 122.16 95.35 67.21
C GLU A 287 121.00 95.60 66.24
N LYS A 288 120.95 96.76 65.59
CA LYS A 288 119.95 97.08 64.56
C LYS A 288 120.02 96.11 63.37
N LYS A 289 121.22 95.78 62.88
CA LYS A 289 121.41 94.78 61.81
C LYS A 289 120.98 93.36 62.23
N LYS A 290 121.26 92.95 63.48
CA LYS A 290 120.78 91.65 64.00
C LYS A 290 119.25 91.59 64.09
N ARG A 291 118.60 92.65 64.58
CA ARG A 291 117.13 92.71 64.65
C ARG A 291 116.48 92.67 63.27
N GLU A 292 117.04 93.38 62.29
CA GLU A 292 116.56 93.37 60.91
C GLU A 292 116.72 91.99 60.25
N GLN A 293 117.84 91.30 60.49
CA GLN A 293 118.06 89.93 60.00
C GLN A 293 117.09 88.90 60.62
N VAL A 294 116.75 89.07 61.90
CA VAL A 294 115.74 88.24 62.57
C VAL A 294 114.34 88.52 62.04
N LEU A 295 114.02 89.78 61.75
CA LEU A 295 112.74 90.17 61.15
C LEU A 295 112.58 89.58 59.75
N LEU A 296 113.62 89.66 58.92
CA LEU A 296 113.61 89.05 57.58
C LEU A 296 113.41 87.54 57.64
N ARG A 297 114.11 86.83 58.55
CA ARG A 297 113.89 85.39 58.75
C ARG A 297 112.48 85.06 59.25
N LYS A 298 111.91 85.90 60.10
CA LYS A 298 110.53 85.73 60.57
C LYS A 298 109.55 85.90 59.43
N GLU A 299 109.75 86.92 58.58
CA GLU A 299 108.93 87.18 57.40
C GLU A 299 109.07 86.04 56.36
N GLU A 300 110.27 85.51 56.15
CA GLU A 300 110.50 84.33 55.30
C GLU A 300 109.81 83.09 55.86
N PHE A 301 109.84 82.88 57.18
CA PHE A 301 109.17 81.74 57.82
C PHE A 301 107.64 81.87 57.76
N GLU A 302 107.10 83.08 57.92
CA GLU A 302 105.66 83.37 57.81
C GLU A 302 105.19 83.16 56.35
N LYS A 303 105.97 83.61 55.37
CA LYS A 303 105.75 83.29 53.94
C LYS A 303 105.78 81.79 53.66
N GLN A 304 106.67 81.03 54.32
CA GLN A 304 106.72 79.58 54.17
C GLN A 304 105.48 78.90 54.76
N ILE A 305 105.01 79.34 55.93
CA ILE A 305 103.76 78.83 56.53
C ILE A 305 102.56 79.15 55.64
N ASP A 306 102.45 80.37 55.12
CA ASP A 306 101.37 80.76 54.22
C ASP A 306 101.38 79.93 52.94
N LEU A 307 102.56 79.66 52.38
CA LEU A 307 102.72 78.79 51.22
C LEU A 307 102.27 77.36 51.53
N ASP A 308 102.66 76.80 52.66
CA ASP A 308 102.25 75.46 53.08
C ASP A 308 100.74 75.38 53.33
N CYS A 309 100.14 76.42 53.93
CA CYS A 309 98.69 76.53 54.10
C CYS A 309 97.95 76.61 52.76
N GLN A 310 98.46 77.38 51.79
CA GLN A 310 97.89 77.44 50.44
C GLN A 310 97.96 76.09 49.73
N ILE A 311 99.09 75.39 49.84
CA ILE A 311 99.26 74.04 49.27
C ILE A 311 98.27 73.05 49.90
N GLN A 312 98.05 73.11 51.23
CA GLN A 312 97.07 72.26 51.90
C GLN A 312 95.63 72.59 51.50
N MET A 313 95.27 73.87 51.41
CA MET A 313 93.96 74.30 50.91
C MET A 313 93.71 73.81 49.48
N ALA A 314 94.69 73.96 48.58
CA ALA A 314 94.58 73.45 47.21
C ALA A 314 94.37 71.93 47.17
N LYS A 315 95.08 71.16 48.02
CA LYS A 315 94.88 69.70 48.14
C LYS A 315 93.48 69.34 48.66
N ILE A 316 92.93 70.10 49.60
CA ILE A 316 91.57 69.88 50.11
C ILE A 316 90.53 70.20 49.03
N GLN A 317 90.69 71.33 48.34
CA GLN A 317 89.84 71.73 47.22
C GLN A 317 89.80 70.63 46.13
N GLN A 318 90.96 70.11 45.74
CA GLN A 318 91.08 69.06 44.73
C GLN A 318 90.40 67.75 45.17
N LYS A 319 90.50 67.38 46.46
CA LYS A 319 89.80 66.20 46.99
C LYS A 319 88.29 66.36 47.00
N LEU A 320 87.78 67.55 47.34
CA LEU A 320 86.35 67.86 47.29
C LEU A 320 85.81 67.80 45.86
N GLU A 321 86.51 68.41 44.90
CA GLU A 321 86.13 68.34 43.48
C GLU A 321 86.10 66.90 42.94
N ASN A 322 87.11 66.09 43.29
CA ASN A 322 87.15 64.69 42.89
C ASN A 322 86.01 63.86 43.52
N SER A 323 85.68 64.11 44.79
CA SER A 323 84.55 63.48 45.48
C SER A 323 83.22 63.86 44.84
N GLU A 324 83.03 65.13 44.48
CA GLU A 324 81.80 65.61 43.83
C GLU A 324 81.64 65.02 42.43
N LYS A 325 82.73 64.94 41.65
CA LYS A 325 82.76 64.25 40.35
C LYS A 325 82.37 62.78 40.48
N LEU A 326 82.95 62.05 41.43
CA LEU A 326 82.63 60.64 41.68
C LEU A 326 81.16 60.45 42.09
N GLN A 327 80.63 61.35 42.93
CA GLN A 327 79.22 61.29 43.34
C GLN A 327 78.27 61.56 42.17
N LYS A 328 78.58 62.55 41.31
CA LYS A 328 77.81 62.81 40.08
C LYS A 328 77.83 61.62 39.13
N GLU A 329 78.98 60.98 38.96
CA GLU A 329 79.13 59.78 38.13
C GLU A 329 78.33 58.58 38.68
N LEU A 330 78.33 58.36 40.00
CA LEU A 330 77.51 57.32 40.64
C LEU A 330 76.01 57.57 40.47
N ILE A 331 75.57 58.83 40.58
CA ILE A 331 74.17 59.21 40.34
C ILE A 331 73.80 58.98 38.88
N GLN A 332 74.65 59.40 37.94
CA GLN A 332 74.44 59.19 36.51
C GLN A 332 74.32 57.71 36.16
N ASN A 333 75.21 56.86 36.69
CA ASN A 333 75.16 55.41 36.51
C ASN A 333 73.87 54.78 37.07
N LYS A 334 73.34 55.28 38.20
CA LYS A 334 72.05 54.83 38.75
C LYS A 334 70.88 55.24 37.84
N ILE A 335 70.90 56.46 37.31
CA ILE A 335 69.88 56.95 36.38
C ILE A 335 69.88 56.12 35.09
N GLU A 336 71.06 55.80 34.54
CA GLU A 336 71.18 54.97 33.34
C GLU A 336 70.66 53.55 33.56
N LYS A 337 70.98 52.92 34.70
CA LYS A 337 70.40 51.61 35.05
C LYS A 337 68.88 51.64 35.15
N ILE A 338 68.30 52.69 35.75
CA ILE A 338 66.85 52.85 35.84
C ILE A 338 66.23 53.06 34.44
N LYS A 339 66.86 53.85 33.57
CA LYS A 339 66.39 54.06 32.19
C LYS A 339 66.42 52.76 31.39
N GLU A 340 67.50 51.98 31.51
CA GLU A 340 67.63 50.69 30.83
C GLU A 340 66.59 49.68 31.32
N GLN A 341 66.33 49.63 32.63
CA GLN A 341 65.31 48.76 33.21
C GLN A 341 63.89 49.12 32.73
N ASN A 342 63.56 50.42 32.70
CA ASN A 342 62.28 50.91 32.16
C ASN A 342 62.12 50.56 30.66
N LEU A 343 63.19 50.67 29.87
CA LEU A 343 63.16 50.31 28.46
C LEU A 343 62.88 48.81 28.26
N LYS A 344 63.51 47.95 29.08
CA LYS A 344 63.25 46.50 29.08
C LYS A 344 61.81 46.17 29.46
N GLU A 345 61.26 46.79 30.50
CA GLU A 345 59.86 46.60 30.90
C GLU A 345 58.88 47.06 29.81
N GLN A 346 59.14 48.19 29.15
CA GLN A 346 58.31 48.65 28.02
C GLN A 346 58.35 47.67 26.83
N GLN A 347 59.50 47.08 26.54
CA GLN A 347 59.61 46.05 25.50
C GLN A 347 58.82 44.79 25.87
N ILE A 348 58.91 44.33 27.12
CA ILE A 348 58.16 43.16 27.62
C ILE A 348 56.64 43.43 27.54
N MET A 349 56.19 44.62 27.97
CA MET A 349 54.79 45.03 27.86
C MET A 349 54.29 45.03 26.41
N LYS A 350 55.09 45.56 25.47
CA LYS A 350 54.75 45.53 24.03
C LYS A 350 54.65 44.10 23.50
N GLN A 351 55.59 43.23 23.86
CA GLN A 351 55.57 41.82 23.45
C GLN A 351 54.36 41.08 24.01
N GLN A 352 54.02 41.28 25.29
CA GLN A 352 52.84 40.66 25.91
C GLN A 352 51.54 41.14 25.26
N LYS A 353 51.44 42.41 24.90
CA LYS A 353 50.28 42.95 24.17
C LYS A 353 50.15 42.28 22.80
N GLN A 354 51.23 42.22 22.02
CA GLN A 354 51.24 41.55 20.72
C GLN A 354 50.89 40.05 20.81
N LEU A 355 51.33 39.37 21.88
CA LEU A 355 51.01 37.96 22.10
C LEU A 355 49.51 37.77 22.40
N LYS A 356 48.91 38.63 23.24
CA LYS A 356 47.47 38.61 23.51
C LYS A 356 46.65 38.88 22.26
N ASP A 357 47.06 39.84 21.45
CA ASP A 357 46.37 40.18 20.20
C ASP A 357 46.44 38.99 19.22
N LYS A 358 47.60 38.34 19.07
CA LYS A 358 47.74 37.11 18.28
C LYS A 358 46.84 35.97 18.78
N ILE A 359 46.85 35.68 20.08
CA ILE A 359 46.01 34.61 20.67
C ILE A 359 44.52 34.89 20.42
N SER A 360 44.09 36.14 20.58
CA SER A 360 42.71 36.54 20.32
C SER A 360 42.36 36.35 18.84
N GLN A 361 43.26 36.73 17.93
CA GLN A 361 43.05 36.61 16.50
C GLN A 361 43.01 35.14 16.05
N ASP A 362 43.86 34.28 16.60
CA ASP A 362 43.83 32.83 16.36
C ASP A 362 42.52 32.20 16.87
N HIS A 363 42.00 32.65 18.02
CA HIS A 363 40.71 32.20 18.54
C HIS A 363 39.55 32.58 17.61
N ILE A 364 39.57 33.80 17.07
CA ILE A 364 38.58 34.28 16.10
C ILE A 364 38.68 33.47 14.79
N ASN A 365 39.89 33.21 14.31
CA ASN A 365 40.13 32.44 13.09
C ASN A 365 39.62 30.99 13.24
N GLN A 366 39.89 30.34 14.37
CA GLN A 366 39.35 29.00 14.65
C GLN A 366 37.82 28.97 14.73
N LEU A 367 37.19 30.03 15.25
CA LEU A 367 35.74 30.15 15.28
C LEU A 367 35.17 30.30 13.86
N LEU A 368 35.78 31.16 13.04
CA LEU A 368 35.39 31.36 11.64
C LEU A 368 35.53 30.06 10.84
N GLU A 369 36.62 29.33 11.03
CA GLU A 369 36.85 28.04 10.35
C GLU A 369 35.79 27.00 10.74
N LYS A 370 35.41 26.93 12.02
CA LYS A 370 34.28 26.09 12.48
C LYS A 370 32.94 26.52 11.90
N MET A 371 32.70 27.82 11.72
CA MET A 371 31.48 28.32 11.10
C MET A 371 31.43 27.96 9.61
N VAL A 372 32.53 28.14 8.89
CA VAL A 372 32.65 27.75 7.47
C VAL A 372 32.44 26.25 7.31
N GLN A 373 33.00 25.42 8.21
CA GLN A 373 32.80 23.98 8.16
C GLN A 373 31.34 23.60 8.41
N LYS A 374 30.67 24.20 9.41
CA LYS A 374 29.24 23.98 9.66
C LYS A 374 28.37 24.40 8.47
N GLU A 375 28.72 25.48 7.78
CA GLU A 375 28.00 25.93 6.59
C GLU A 375 28.16 24.93 5.43
N LYS A 376 29.37 24.41 5.20
CA LYS A 376 29.59 23.33 4.22
C LYS A 376 28.80 22.07 4.56
N ASP A 377 28.83 21.63 5.82
CA ASP A 377 28.09 20.45 6.28
C ASP A 377 26.57 20.65 6.12
N PHE A 378 26.07 21.86 6.39
CA PHE A 378 24.67 22.22 6.19
C PHE A 378 24.28 22.12 4.71
N GLN A 379 25.09 22.68 3.80
CA GLN A 379 24.86 22.59 2.35
C GLN A 379 24.89 21.15 1.83
N ILE A 380 25.81 20.31 2.33
CA ILE A 380 25.88 18.89 1.98
C ILE A 380 24.61 18.16 2.44
N ASN A 381 24.17 18.39 3.68
CA ASN A 381 22.93 17.81 4.20
C ASN A 381 21.70 18.27 3.41
N GLN A 382 21.62 19.54 3.04
CA GLN A 382 20.52 20.08 2.24
C GLN A 382 20.45 19.39 0.86
N LYS A 383 21.58 19.23 0.18
CA LYS A 383 21.66 18.48 -1.10
C LYS A 383 21.28 17.00 -0.92
N SER A 384 21.72 16.36 0.17
CA SER A 384 21.37 14.97 0.47
C SER A 384 19.86 14.79 0.66
N ILE A 385 19.21 15.70 1.39
CA ILE A 385 17.74 15.68 1.58
C ILE A 385 17.01 15.85 0.24
N GLN A 386 17.45 16.79 -0.59
CA GLN A 386 16.86 17.00 -1.93
C GLN A 386 16.99 15.75 -2.81
N ASN A 387 18.13 15.07 -2.80
CA ASN A 387 18.33 13.83 -3.58
C ASN A 387 17.39 12.71 -3.09
N VAL A 388 17.25 12.54 -1.77
CA VAL A 388 16.33 11.54 -1.20
C VAL A 388 14.87 11.85 -1.55
N GLU A 389 14.47 13.13 -1.59
CA GLU A 389 13.13 13.52 -2.05
C GLU A 389 12.91 13.25 -3.53
N GLN A 390 13.92 13.48 -4.38
CA GLN A 390 13.84 13.18 -5.81
C GLN A 390 13.73 11.67 -6.07
N GLU A 391 14.53 10.84 -5.38
CA GLU A 391 14.40 9.37 -5.44
C GLU A 391 13.02 8.91 -5.02
N LYS A 392 12.48 9.42 -3.90
CA LYS A 392 11.11 9.09 -3.46
C LYS A 392 10.07 9.47 -4.50
N LYS A 393 10.19 10.65 -5.15
CA LYS A 393 9.29 11.06 -6.24
C LYS A 393 9.36 10.11 -7.43
N LEU A 394 10.55 9.64 -7.80
CA LEU A 394 10.73 8.66 -8.88
C LEU A 394 10.13 7.29 -8.51
N GLU A 395 10.34 6.83 -7.27
CA GLU A 395 9.79 5.57 -6.77
C GLU A 395 8.25 5.60 -6.74
N ILE A 396 7.65 6.70 -6.30
CA ILE A 396 6.18 6.90 -6.34
C ILE A 396 5.67 6.88 -7.77
N LYS A 397 6.33 7.55 -8.72
CA LYS A 397 5.97 7.51 -10.14
C LYS A 397 6.04 6.09 -10.72
N GLN A 398 7.07 5.30 -10.37
CA GLN A 398 7.18 3.91 -10.81
C GLN A 398 6.07 3.03 -10.22
N LYS A 399 5.75 3.19 -8.92
CA LYS A 399 4.63 2.48 -8.29
C LYS A 399 3.30 2.82 -8.95
N GLN A 400 3.04 4.09 -9.25
CA GLN A 400 1.84 4.50 -9.98
C GLN A 400 1.75 3.90 -11.39
N LYS A 401 2.87 3.85 -12.14
CA LYS A 401 2.91 3.19 -13.45
C LYS A 401 2.56 1.70 -13.35
N LYS A 402 3.11 0.99 -12.36
CA LYS A 402 2.80 -0.44 -12.13
C LYS A 402 1.31 -0.65 -11.78
N ILE A 403 0.73 0.20 -10.93
CA ILE A 403 -0.69 0.14 -10.60
C ILE A 403 -1.56 0.34 -11.84
N LYS A 404 -1.26 1.34 -12.67
CA LYS A 404 -2.00 1.58 -13.93
C LYS A 404 -1.89 0.42 -14.91
N SER A 405 -0.71 -0.21 -15.02
CA SER A 405 -0.52 -1.40 -15.85
C SER A 405 -1.38 -2.56 -15.35
N ASN A 406 -1.31 -2.89 -14.06
CA ASN A 406 -2.07 -3.98 -13.46
C ASN A 406 -3.59 -3.75 -13.55
N GLN A 407 -4.05 -2.50 -13.43
CA GLN A 407 -5.46 -2.17 -13.65
C GLN A 407 -5.86 -2.45 -15.10
N GLY A 408 -5.05 -2.05 -16.08
CA GLY A 408 -5.30 -2.34 -17.50
C GLY A 408 -5.44 -3.83 -17.79
N ASP A 409 -4.61 -4.67 -17.19
CA ASP A 409 -4.68 -6.12 -17.39
C ASP A 409 -5.93 -6.74 -16.75
N ILE A 410 -6.35 -6.26 -15.56
CA ILE A 410 -7.59 -6.70 -14.91
C ILE A 410 -8.82 -6.29 -15.73
N PHE A 411 -8.83 -5.10 -16.34
CA PHE A 411 -9.92 -4.68 -17.22
C PHE A 411 -10.01 -5.54 -18.48
N LYS A 412 -8.88 -5.87 -19.11
CA LYS A 412 -8.86 -6.77 -20.27
C LYS A 412 -9.38 -8.17 -19.94
N ASP A 413 -8.94 -8.75 -18.83
CA ASP A 413 -9.42 -10.08 -18.39
C ASP A 413 -10.93 -10.07 -18.06
N ARG A 414 -11.44 -8.97 -17.49
CA ARG A 414 -12.89 -8.79 -17.27
C ARG A 414 -13.65 -8.67 -18.58
N ASP A 415 -13.17 -7.89 -19.54
CA ASP A 415 -13.83 -7.71 -20.84
C ASP A 415 -13.84 -9.02 -21.64
N GLU A 416 -12.75 -9.80 -21.58
CA GLU A 416 -12.66 -11.10 -22.24
C GLU A 416 -13.61 -12.12 -21.60
N LYS A 417 -13.71 -12.16 -20.27
CA LYS A 417 -14.72 -12.97 -19.55
C LYS A 417 -16.15 -12.55 -19.89
N LEU A 418 -16.41 -11.25 -19.99
CA LEU A 418 -17.73 -10.72 -20.36
C LEU A 418 -18.10 -11.15 -21.79
N LYS A 419 -17.14 -11.06 -22.73
CA LYS A 419 -17.32 -11.50 -24.11
C LYS A 419 -17.62 -12.99 -24.20
N GLN A 420 -16.87 -13.82 -23.48
CA GLN A 420 -17.13 -15.27 -23.42
C GLN A 420 -18.51 -15.59 -22.81
N LEU A 421 -18.93 -14.84 -21.80
CA LEU A 421 -20.24 -15.03 -21.18
C LEU A 421 -21.37 -14.64 -22.14
N ASN A 422 -21.24 -13.53 -22.86
CA ASN A 422 -22.18 -13.13 -23.89
C ASN A 422 -22.27 -14.15 -25.03
N GLU A 423 -21.15 -14.69 -25.49
CA GLU A 423 -21.14 -15.77 -26.50
C GLU A 423 -21.87 -17.04 -25.99
N LYS A 424 -21.72 -17.39 -24.71
CA LYS A 424 -22.48 -18.49 -24.10
C LYS A 424 -23.97 -18.20 -24.05
N PHE A 425 -24.38 -16.99 -23.67
CA PHE A 425 -25.79 -16.60 -23.68
C PHE A 425 -26.38 -16.63 -25.08
N GLN A 426 -25.68 -16.13 -26.09
CA GLN A 426 -26.13 -16.21 -27.49
C GLN A 426 -26.30 -17.66 -27.96
N LYS A 427 -25.38 -18.57 -27.60
CA LYS A 427 -25.53 -20.00 -27.91
C LYS A 427 -26.75 -20.62 -27.22
N ILE A 428 -27.03 -20.24 -25.97
CA ILE A 428 -28.21 -20.70 -25.24
C ILE A 428 -29.49 -20.17 -25.88
N GLU A 429 -29.54 -18.90 -26.28
CA GLU A 429 -30.69 -18.32 -26.99
C GLU A 429 -30.94 -19.03 -28.33
N GLN A 430 -29.88 -19.28 -29.11
CA GLN A 430 -29.99 -20.02 -30.37
C GLN A 430 -30.52 -21.45 -30.14
N PHE A 431 -29.97 -22.16 -29.15
CA PHE A 431 -30.44 -23.50 -28.80
C PHE A 431 -31.92 -23.50 -28.36
N ASN A 432 -32.32 -22.53 -27.53
CA ASN A 432 -33.72 -22.40 -27.11
C ASN A 432 -34.65 -22.08 -28.29
N LYS A 433 -34.19 -21.27 -29.26
CA LYS A 433 -34.94 -20.96 -30.47
C LYS A 433 -35.15 -22.22 -31.33
N ILE A 434 -34.09 -23.00 -31.57
CA ILE A 434 -34.16 -24.27 -32.30
C ILE A 434 -35.11 -25.24 -31.59
N LYS A 435 -34.97 -25.40 -30.26
CA LYS A 435 -35.85 -26.28 -29.47
C LYS A 435 -37.32 -25.87 -29.55
N LYS A 436 -37.62 -24.56 -29.61
CA LYS A 436 -38.98 -24.05 -29.80
C LYS A 436 -39.51 -24.32 -31.20
N GLU A 437 -38.68 -24.15 -32.23
CA GLU A 437 -39.01 -24.49 -33.62
C GLU A 437 -39.28 -25.99 -33.79
N GLU A 438 -38.46 -26.86 -33.19
CA GLU A 438 -38.70 -28.31 -33.17
C GLU A 438 -40.03 -28.68 -32.48
N GLN A 439 -40.34 -28.05 -31.35
CA GLN A 439 -41.63 -28.25 -30.68
C GLN A 439 -42.81 -27.81 -31.54
N ASN A 440 -42.70 -26.65 -32.20
CA ASN A 440 -43.73 -26.16 -33.13
C ASN A 440 -43.90 -27.12 -34.33
N ASN A 441 -42.81 -27.60 -34.92
CA ASN A 441 -42.86 -28.58 -36.01
C ASN A 441 -43.51 -29.90 -35.55
N LYS A 442 -43.22 -30.35 -34.33
CA LYS A 442 -43.87 -31.53 -33.75
C LYS A 442 -45.37 -31.32 -33.55
N ILE A 443 -45.80 -30.12 -33.16
CA ILE A 443 -47.23 -29.78 -33.07
C ILE A 443 -47.87 -29.79 -34.46
N LEU A 444 -47.22 -29.18 -35.45
CA LEU A 444 -47.70 -29.13 -36.83
C LEU A 444 -47.88 -30.54 -37.42
N LEU A 445 -46.88 -31.40 -37.30
CA LEU A 445 -46.93 -32.80 -37.73
C LEU A 445 -48.08 -33.57 -37.06
N LYS A 446 -48.32 -33.34 -35.76
CA LYS A 446 -49.46 -33.93 -35.06
C LYS A 446 -50.80 -33.43 -35.60
N GLN A 447 -50.90 -32.17 -35.98
CA GLN A 447 -52.11 -31.61 -36.59
C GLN A 447 -52.35 -32.18 -37.99
N GLU A 448 -51.29 -32.31 -38.80
CA GLU A 448 -51.34 -32.90 -40.13
C GLU A 448 -51.75 -34.38 -40.07
N LEU A 449 -51.18 -35.15 -39.13
CA LEU A 449 -51.59 -36.53 -38.89
C LEU A 449 -53.07 -36.65 -38.49
N ARG A 450 -53.60 -35.71 -37.70
CA ARG A 450 -55.03 -35.68 -37.37
C ARG A 450 -55.89 -35.40 -38.61
N LYS A 451 -55.47 -34.49 -39.49
CA LYS A 451 -56.18 -34.20 -40.74
C LYS A 451 -56.20 -35.42 -41.66
N LEU A 452 -55.07 -36.10 -41.83
CA LEU A 452 -54.99 -37.34 -42.63
C LEU A 452 -55.92 -38.42 -42.08
N LYS A 453 -55.93 -38.64 -40.75
CA LYS A 453 -56.85 -39.61 -40.12
C LYS A 453 -58.32 -39.26 -40.33
N GLU A 454 -58.68 -37.98 -40.30
CA GLU A 454 -60.06 -37.57 -40.56
C GLU A 454 -60.43 -37.75 -42.04
N GLN A 455 -59.50 -37.48 -42.95
CA GLN A 455 -59.66 -37.74 -44.38
C GLN A 455 -59.86 -39.24 -44.64
N ASP A 456 -59.01 -40.11 -44.09
CA ASP A 456 -59.16 -41.57 -44.20
C ASP A 456 -60.54 -42.04 -43.69
N LYS A 457 -61.02 -41.45 -42.59
CA LYS A 457 -62.35 -41.77 -42.04
C LYS A 457 -63.47 -41.34 -42.98
N GLN A 458 -63.36 -40.17 -43.62
CA GLN A 458 -64.31 -39.71 -44.63
C GLN A 458 -64.30 -40.62 -45.87
N ASP A 459 -63.11 -41.00 -46.36
CA ASP A 459 -62.96 -41.89 -47.51
C ASP A 459 -63.56 -43.29 -47.24
N ILE A 460 -63.41 -43.81 -46.01
CA ILE A 460 -64.03 -45.07 -45.58
C ILE A 460 -65.57 -44.93 -45.57
N LEU A 461 -66.11 -43.84 -45.03
CA LEU A 461 -67.55 -43.58 -45.02
C LEU A 461 -68.11 -43.45 -46.44
N GLU A 462 -67.41 -42.74 -47.33
CA GLU A 462 -67.81 -42.60 -48.73
C GLU A 462 -67.75 -43.95 -49.48
N ARG A 463 -66.73 -44.76 -49.21
CA ARG A 463 -66.64 -46.12 -49.76
C ARG A 463 -67.80 -46.99 -49.30
N GLN A 464 -68.19 -46.93 -48.02
CA GLN A 464 -69.36 -47.62 -47.49
C GLN A 464 -70.65 -47.11 -48.13
N LYS A 465 -70.80 -45.79 -48.30
CA LYS A 465 -71.94 -45.18 -48.98
C LYS A 465 -72.07 -45.70 -50.41
N ARG A 466 -70.99 -45.69 -51.20
CA ARG A 466 -70.96 -46.25 -52.57
C ARG A 466 -71.30 -47.74 -52.57
N GLN A 467 -70.76 -48.52 -51.64
CA GLN A 467 -71.08 -49.94 -51.54
C GLN A 467 -72.58 -50.18 -51.25
N ASN A 468 -73.17 -49.38 -50.37
CA ASN A 468 -74.60 -49.44 -50.08
C ASN A 468 -75.45 -48.98 -51.27
N GLU A 469 -75.04 -47.93 -51.98
CA GLU A 469 -75.69 -47.50 -53.24
C GLU A 469 -75.69 -48.62 -54.28
N TYR A 470 -74.55 -49.30 -54.49
CA TYR A 470 -74.49 -50.46 -55.39
C TYR A 470 -75.40 -51.59 -54.95
N ARG A 471 -75.45 -51.92 -53.65
CA ARG A 471 -76.39 -52.93 -53.12
C ARG A 471 -77.85 -52.53 -53.35
N MET A 472 -78.18 -51.25 -53.16
CA MET A 472 -79.54 -50.75 -53.40
C MET A 472 -79.92 -50.79 -54.88
N LEU A 473 -78.99 -50.45 -55.78
CA LEU A 473 -79.19 -50.58 -57.22
C LEU A 473 -79.40 -52.04 -57.61
N GLU A 474 -78.60 -52.97 -57.09
CA GLU A 474 -78.76 -54.41 -57.34
C GLU A 474 -80.12 -54.93 -56.85
N ILE A 475 -80.56 -54.51 -55.66
CA ILE A 475 -81.87 -54.84 -55.12
C ILE A 475 -82.99 -54.28 -56.02
N THR A 476 -82.87 -53.01 -56.41
CA THR A 476 -83.86 -52.34 -57.28
C THR A 476 -83.95 -53.04 -58.64
N GLU A 477 -82.82 -53.43 -59.21
CA GLU A 477 -82.75 -54.17 -60.47
C GLU A 477 -83.36 -55.58 -60.34
N LYS A 478 -83.12 -56.28 -59.21
CA LYS A 478 -83.81 -57.54 -58.92
C LYS A 478 -85.33 -57.37 -58.83
N TYR A 479 -85.82 -56.32 -58.19
CA TYR A 479 -87.25 -56.01 -58.15
C TYR A 479 -87.80 -55.73 -59.56
N ARG A 480 -87.10 -54.94 -60.37
CA ARG A 480 -87.47 -54.68 -61.78
C ARG A 480 -87.61 -55.98 -62.58
N GLN A 481 -86.64 -56.89 -62.46
CA GLN A 481 -86.67 -58.18 -63.14
C GLN A 481 -87.83 -59.08 -62.67
N VAL A 482 -88.18 -59.04 -61.38
CA VAL A 482 -89.34 -59.77 -60.85
C VAL A 482 -90.64 -59.20 -61.41
N ASP A 483 -90.77 -57.87 -61.48
CA ASP A 483 -91.94 -57.22 -62.06
C ASP A 483 -92.08 -57.52 -63.56
N GLU A 484 -91.00 -57.47 -64.33
CA GLU A 484 -90.99 -57.88 -65.74
C GLU A 484 -91.39 -59.34 -65.92
N LYS A 485 -90.87 -60.24 -65.09
CA LYS A 485 -91.26 -61.65 -65.10
C LYS A 485 -92.74 -61.83 -64.77
N ASN A 486 -93.28 -61.06 -63.83
CA ASN A 486 -94.70 -61.09 -63.48
C ASN A 486 -95.58 -60.56 -64.62
N GLN A 487 -95.18 -59.46 -65.27
CA GLN A 487 -95.86 -58.93 -66.45
C GLN A 487 -95.85 -59.96 -67.61
N LEU A 488 -94.70 -60.59 -67.89
CA LEU A 488 -94.60 -61.66 -68.88
C LEU A 488 -95.51 -62.84 -68.54
N LYS A 489 -95.60 -63.23 -67.26
CA LYS A 489 -96.51 -64.29 -66.81
C LYS A 489 -97.98 -63.91 -67.01
N GLN A 490 -98.37 -62.66 -66.73
CA GLN A 490 -99.72 -62.16 -67.01
C GLN A 490 -100.02 -62.16 -68.51
N TYR A 491 -99.07 -61.73 -69.33
CA TYR A 491 -99.19 -61.76 -70.79
C TYR A 491 -99.34 -63.19 -71.31
N GLN A 492 -98.51 -64.12 -70.84
CA GLN A 492 -98.59 -65.55 -71.18
C GLN A 492 -99.95 -66.15 -70.80
N ASN A 493 -100.44 -65.85 -69.59
CA ASN A 493 -101.76 -66.31 -69.16
C ASN A 493 -102.89 -65.74 -70.04
N THR A 494 -102.80 -64.46 -70.41
CA THR A 494 -103.76 -63.81 -71.31
C THR A 494 -103.75 -64.47 -72.68
N LEU A 495 -102.56 -64.74 -73.24
CA LEU A 495 -102.39 -65.43 -74.51
C LEU A 495 -102.92 -66.86 -74.48
N LEU A 496 -102.66 -67.60 -73.40
CA LEU A 496 -103.22 -68.94 -73.19
C LEU A 496 -104.75 -68.91 -73.12
N GLN A 497 -105.32 -67.94 -72.41
CA GLN A 497 -106.77 -67.78 -72.32
C GLN A 497 -107.39 -67.42 -73.68
N GLN A 498 -106.78 -66.50 -74.43
CA GLN A 498 -107.22 -66.15 -75.78
C GLN A 498 -107.14 -67.35 -76.75
N THR A 499 -106.03 -68.09 -76.72
CA THR A 499 -105.84 -69.31 -77.52
C THR A 499 -106.85 -70.38 -77.14
N SER A 500 -107.07 -70.64 -75.85
CA SER A 500 -108.08 -71.59 -75.36
C SER A 500 -109.49 -71.20 -75.81
N MET A 501 -109.84 -69.92 -75.74
CA MET A 501 -111.12 -69.41 -76.25
C MET A 501 -111.25 -69.57 -77.78
N GLN A 502 -110.19 -69.34 -78.55
CA GLN A 502 -110.19 -69.56 -79.99
C GLN A 502 -110.35 -71.04 -80.35
N ILE A 503 -109.65 -71.94 -79.65
CA ILE A 503 -109.81 -73.39 -79.80
C ILE A 503 -111.25 -73.79 -79.49
N SER A 504 -111.82 -73.34 -78.37
CA SER A 504 -113.21 -73.64 -78.03
C SER A 504 -114.21 -73.11 -79.09
N LYS A 505 -113.98 -71.90 -79.62
CA LYS A 505 -114.78 -71.39 -80.75
C LYS A 505 -114.65 -72.29 -81.99
N GLN A 506 -113.45 -72.74 -82.33
CA GLN A 506 -113.23 -73.67 -83.45
C GLN A 506 -113.89 -75.03 -83.21
N GLU A 507 -113.79 -75.58 -81.99
CA GLU A 507 -114.45 -76.83 -81.60
C GLU A 507 -115.97 -76.72 -81.73
N ILE A 508 -116.57 -75.59 -81.33
CA ILE A 508 -118.01 -75.35 -81.52
C ILE A 508 -118.36 -75.29 -83.01
N VAL A 509 -117.57 -74.60 -83.83
CA VAL A 509 -117.77 -74.51 -85.28
C VAL A 509 -117.67 -75.89 -85.94
N GLU A 510 -116.64 -76.67 -85.63
CA GLU A 510 -116.45 -78.02 -86.17
C GLU A 510 -117.51 -78.99 -85.64
N ARG A 511 -117.92 -78.89 -84.37
CA ARG A 511 -119.03 -79.67 -83.82
C ARG A 511 -120.34 -79.37 -84.55
N ASN A 512 -120.64 -78.09 -84.82
CA ASN A 512 -121.81 -77.68 -85.59
C ASN A 512 -121.72 -78.16 -87.05
N ARG A 513 -120.53 -78.11 -87.66
CA ARG A 513 -120.28 -78.67 -88.99
C ARG A 513 -120.53 -80.17 -89.04
N ILE A 514 -120.02 -80.93 -88.06
CA ILE A 514 -120.24 -82.37 -87.92
C ILE A 514 -121.73 -82.66 -87.71
N TYR A 515 -122.42 -81.97 -86.79
CA TYR A 515 -123.85 -82.15 -86.58
C TYR A 515 -124.68 -81.81 -87.82
N SER A 516 -124.36 -80.71 -88.50
CA SER A 516 -125.03 -80.36 -89.76
C SER A 516 -124.82 -81.44 -90.82
N HIS A 517 -123.63 -82.05 -90.88
CA HIS A 517 -123.34 -83.14 -91.82
C HIS A 517 -124.06 -84.44 -91.42
N LEU A 518 -124.10 -84.78 -90.13
CA LEU A 518 -124.88 -85.91 -89.62
C LEU A 518 -126.38 -85.71 -89.86
N GLN A 519 -126.90 -84.49 -89.69
CA GLN A 519 -128.28 -84.13 -89.99
C GLN A 519 -128.57 -84.29 -91.48
N GLN A 520 -127.69 -83.80 -92.37
CA GLN A 520 -127.80 -84.02 -93.81
C GLN A 520 -127.81 -85.52 -94.17
N MET A 521 -126.94 -86.32 -93.55
CA MET A 521 -126.94 -87.78 -93.76
C MET A 521 -128.23 -88.43 -93.24
N SER A 522 -128.72 -88.03 -92.08
CA SER A 522 -129.99 -88.52 -91.50
C SER A 522 -131.18 -88.16 -92.39
N ASP A 523 -131.27 -86.91 -92.86
CA ASP A 523 -132.29 -86.45 -93.79
C ASP A 523 -132.25 -87.24 -95.11
N ASN A 524 -131.04 -87.55 -95.61
CA ASN A 524 -130.85 -88.42 -96.78
C ASN A 524 -131.32 -89.87 -96.55
N LEU A 525 -131.20 -90.39 -95.33
CA LEU A 525 -131.56 -91.77 -94.97
C LEU A 525 -133.05 -91.98 -94.66
N PHE A 526 -133.70 -91.00 -94.01
CA PHE A 526 -135.06 -91.15 -93.47
C PHE A 526 -136.14 -90.30 -94.15
N ASN A 527 -135.78 -89.33 -95.00
CA ASN A 527 -136.78 -88.55 -95.73
C ASN A 527 -137.26 -89.28 -97.00
N LYS A 528 -138.48 -89.86 -96.94
CA LYS A 528 -139.09 -90.70 -98.01
C LYS A 528 -139.20 -90.03 -99.39
N LYS A 529 -139.10 -88.70 -99.48
CA LYS A 529 -139.08 -87.97 -100.77
C LYS A 529 -137.70 -87.95 -101.46
N VAL A 530 -136.62 -88.32 -100.76
CA VAL A 530 -135.24 -88.30 -101.28
C VAL A 530 -134.78 -89.70 -101.74
N ARG A 531 -135.34 -90.79 -101.18
CA ARG A 531 -135.04 -92.19 -101.60
C ARG A 531 -135.35 -92.52 -103.07
N LYS A 532 -136.24 -91.77 -103.74
CA LYS A 532 -136.53 -91.98 -105.17
C LYS A 532 -135.66 -91.16 -106.13
N ARG A 533 -134.84 -90.22 -105.64
CA ARG A 533 -133.88 -89.46 -106.46
C ARG A 533 -132.43 -89.94 -106.31
N ASN A 534 -132.06 -90.50 -105.15
CA ASN A 534 -130.68 -90.92 -104.90
C ASN A 534 -130.32 -92.34 -105.39
N LEU A 535 -131.28 -93.05 -106.00
CA LEU A 535 -131.01 -94.27 -106.78
C LEU A 535 -130.66 -93.98 -108.25
N SER A 536 -130.82 -92.74 -108.74
CA SER A 536 -130.52 -92.37 -110.13
C SER A 536 -129.27 -91.51 -110.30
N GLN A 537 -128.44 -91.34 -109.26
CA GLN A 537 -127.20 -90.55 -109.31
C GLN A 537 -125.97 -91.29 -108.76
N LEU A 538 -126.09 -92.61 -108.52
CA LEU A 538 -124.99 -93.45 -108.04
C LEU A 538 -124.05 -93.95 -109.15
N ASP A 539 -124.27 -93.55 -110.41
CA ASP A 539 -123.53 -94.05 -111.58
C ASP A 539 -122.62 -93.02 -112.28
N LYS A 540 -122.35 -91.84 -111.70
CA LYS A 540 -121.39 -90.90 -112.30
C LYS A 540 -120.46 -90.25 -111.28
N ASN A 541 -119.23 -90.79 -111.27
CA ASN A 541 -117.96 -90.16 -110.86
C ASN A 541 -117.50 -90.36 -109.41
N ILE A 542 -117.00 -91.58 -109.18
CA ILE A 542 -115.73 -91.81 -108.49
C ILE A 542 -114.60 -91.31 -109.40
N LEU A 543 -113.67 -90.52 -108.85
CA LEU A 543 -112.27 -90.21 -109.27
C LEU A 543 -111.96 -88.71 -109.13
N THR A 544 -111.24 -88.34 -108.06
CA THR A 544 -109.83 -87.90 -108.11
C THR A 544 -109.46 -87.19 -106.80
N ILE A 545 -108.57 -87.83 -106.03
CA ILE A 545 -107.79 -87.21 -104.96
C ILE A 545 -106.65 -86.42 -105.62
N LYS A 546 -106.45 -85.15 -105.24
CA LYS A 546 -105.16 -84.46 -105.39
C LYS A 546 -104.73 -83.85 -104.04
N PRO A 547 -103.47 -84.07 -103.61
CA PRO A 547 -102.93 -83.53 -102.37
C PRO A 547 -102.34 -82.11 -102.51
N LYS A 548 -102.10 -81.50 -101.35
CA LYS A 548 -101.54 -80.16 -100.99
C LYS A 548 -100.39 -79.63 -101.86
N VAL A 549 -100.29 -78.30 -101.93
CA VAL A 549 -99.00 -77.58 -101.96
C VAL A 549 -98.98 -76.53 -100.86
N ILE A 550 -97.97 -76.70 -99.99
CA ILE A 550 -97.54 -75.80 -98.92
C ILE A 550 -96.67 -74.73 -99.60
N ASN A 551 -97.03 -73.45 -99.47
CA ASN A 551 -96.07 -72.37 -99.72
C ASN A 551 -95.47 -71.99 -98.37
N GLN A 552 -94.26 -72.50 -98.14
CA GLN A 552 -93.29 -71.91 -97.23
C GLN A 552 -93.02 -70.49 -97.73
N LYS A 553 -93.47 -69.48 -96.98
CA LYS A 553 -92.81 -68.18 -97.02
C LYS A 553 -91.74 -68.23 -95.93
N GLU A 554 -90.53 -68.03 -96.37
CA GLU A 554 -89.31 -67.92 -95.57
C GLU A 554 -89.51 -66.84 -94.50
N ASP A 555 -89.51 -67.26 -93.23
CA ASP A 555 -89.47 -66.38 -92.06
C ASP A 555 -88.11 -65.69 -92.02
N THR A 556 -88.00 -64.60 -92.77
CA THR A 556 -86.89 -63.63 -92.71
C THR A 556 -86.75 -62.99 -91.32
N GLU A 557 -87.80 -63.05 -90.49
CA GLU A 557 -87.75 -62.62 -89.09
C GLU A 557 -86.85 -63.51 -88.21
N PHE A 558 -86.73 -64.82 -88.50
CA PHE A 558 -85.93 -65.72 -87.68
C PHE A 558 -84.42 -65.48 -87.84
N GLU A 559 -84.00 -65.13 -89.07
CA GLU A 559 -82.60 -64.89 -89.40
C GLU A 559 -82.09 -63.55 -88.83
N ASP A 560 -82.94 -62.51 -88.85
CA ASP A 560 -82.65 -61.21 -88.25
C ASP A 560 -82.63 -61.28 -86.71
N HIS A 561 -83.53 -62.05 -86.10
CA HIS A 561 -83.56 -62.23 -84.65
C HIS A 561 -82.31 -62.98 -84.13
N THR A 562 -81.80 -63.92 -84.94
CA THR A 562 -80.58 -64.69 -84.63
C THR A 562 -79.32 -63.81 -84.76
N ARG A 563 -79.25 -62.93 -85.77
CA ARG A 563 -78.14 -61.97 -85.92
C ARG A 563 -78.09 -60.94 -84.79
N LEU A 564 -79.24 -60.46 -84.33
CA LEU A 564 -79.32 -59.55 -83.18
C LEU A 564 -78.80 -60.20 -81.89
N LEU A 565 -79.18 -61.46 -81.64
CA LEU A 565 -78.72 -62.25 -80.49
C LEU A 565 -77.20 -62.49 -80.49
N ILE A 566 -76.62 -62.80 -81.65
CA ILE A 566 -75.16 -62.97 -81.79
C ILE A 566 -74.43 -61.64 -81.55
N THR A 567 -74.99 -60.52 -81.99
CA THR A 567 -74.41 -59.18 -81.82
C THR A 567 -74.44 -58.73 -80.35
N MET A 568 -75.50 -59.05 -79.60
CA MET A 568 -75.57 -58.74 -78.16
C MET A 568 -74.62 -59.60 -77.31
N LEU A 569 -74.32 -60.83 -77.73
CA LEU A 569 -73.40 -61.72 -77.00
C LEU A 569 -71.92 -61.35 -77.16
N GLN A 570 -71.54 -60.57 -78.17
CA GLN A 570 -70.14 -60.19 -78.44
C GLN A 570 -69.65 -58.92 -77.70
N ILE A 571 -70.52 -58.18 -77.01
CA ILE A 571 -70.17 -56.88 -76.39
C ILE A 571 -69.70 -57.02 -74.92
N SER A 572 -69.69 -58.22 -74.33
CA SER A 572 -69.53 -58.39 -72.87
C SER A 572 -68.09 -58.39 -72.33
N ASP A 573 -67.04 -58.36 -73.16
CA ASP A 573 -65.66 -58.62 -72.70
C ASP A 573 -64.72 -57.39 -72.67
N ALA A 574 -65.20 -56.17 -72.98
CA ALA A 574 -64.30 -55.01 -73.11
C ALA A 574 -64.01 -54.26 -71.79
N ASP A 575 -64.81 -54.43 -70.72
CA ASP A 575 -64.69 -53.61 -69.50
C ASP A 575 -63.88 -54.25 -68.35
N GLU A 576 -63.53 -55.54 -68.42
CA GLU A 576 -62.73 -56.20 -67.37
C GLU A 576 -61.23 -55.92 -67.45
N THR A 577 -60.70 -55.50 -68.61
CA THR A 577 -59.24 -55.33 -68.79
C THR A 577 -58.67 -53.99 -68.29
N LEU A 578 -59.51 -53.00 -67.99
CA LEU A 578 -59.07 -51.70 -67.48
C LEU A 578 -58.84 -51.65 -65.95
N LYS A 579 -59.48 -52.54 -65.18
CA LYS A 579 -59.33 -52.56 -63.71
C LYS A 579 -57.98 -53.13 -63.22
N ASN A 580 -57.26 -53.89 -64.05
CA ASN A 580 -56.03 -54.57 -63.62
C ASN A 580 -54.71 -53.77 -63.79
N LYS A 581 -54.73 -52.57 -64.40
CA LYS A 581 -53.49 -51.79 -64.65
C LYS A 581 -53.19 -50.67 -63.65
N LEU A 582 -54.10 -50.36 -62.70
CA LEU A 582 -53.89 -49.32 -61.69
C LEU A 582 -53.36 -49.83 -60.34
N SER A 583 -53.23 -51.15 -60.14
CA SER A 583 -52.85 -51.73 -58.84
C SER A 583 -51.34 -52.00 -58.65
N ARG A 584 -50.45 -51.53 -59.55
CA ARG A 584 -49.00 -51.87 -59.52
C ARG A 584 -48.04 -50.68 -59.37
N ARG A 585 -48.49 -49.51 -58.93
CA ARG A 585 -47.59 -48.40 -58.57
C ARG A 585 -47.92 -47.81 -57.20
N HIS A 586 -47.56 -48.55 -56.16
CA HIS A 586 -47.14 -47.98 -54.86
C HIS A 586 -46.39 -49.05 -54.07
N ASN A 587 -45.07 -48.87 -53.99
CA ASN A 587 -44.21 -49.15 -52.84
C ASN A 587 -43.04 -48.18 -52.91
#